data_AF-A0A6I1MQW3-F1
#
_entry.id   AF-A0A6I1MQW3-F1
#
_cell.length_a   1.000
_cell.length_b   1.000
_cell.length_c   1.000
_cell.angle_alpha   90.00
_cell.angle_beta   90.00
_cell.angle_gamma   90.00
#
_symmetry.space_group_name_H-M   'P 1'
#
loop_
_entity.id
_entity.type
_entity.pdbx_description
1 polymer ?
#
loop_
_entity_poly.entity_id
_entity_poly.type
_entity_poly.pdbx_seq_one_letter_code
_entity_poly.pdbx_strand_id
1 'polypeptide(L)'
;MTVHLWRIASDTPSYTAEDMAGKGAASGGARWNNAGEHVTYAATSISLAAWETRAHFARGAMLPWNRILVRIDVPDVVWAARIVTPRPLPVGWNVVPEGMVSRSVGSAWLAGGASALLVVPSVIINEEDNVLINPAHPDAALITIARVRRFVYDHRV
;
A
#
# COMPACT_ATOMS: atom_id res chain seq x y z
N MET A 1 -19.57 10.16 -4.09
CA MET A 1 -19.46 8.69 -4.03
C MET A 1 -18.07 8.38 -3.45
N THR A 2 -17.67 7.13 -3.30
CA THR A 2 -16.38 6.75 -2.70
C THR A 2 -15.72 5.64 -3.51
N VAL A 3 -14.41 5.73 -3.69
CA VAL A 3 -13.58 4.67 -4.27
C VAL A 3 -13.10 3.76 -3.14
N HIS A 4 -13.15 2.44 -3.37
CA HIS A 4 -12.70 1.44 -2.41
C HIS A 4 -11.31 0.94 -2.75
N LEU A 5 -10.41 1.04 -1.77
CA LEU A 5 -9.08 0.42 -1.81
C LEU A 5 -9.01 -0.69 -0.75
N TRP A 6 -8.05 -1.59 -0.91
CA TRP A 6 -8.02 -2.83 -0.16
C TRP A 6 -6.66 -3.10 0.45
N ARG A 7 -6.67 -3.64 1.67
CA ARG A 7 -5.49 -4.15 2.37
C ARG A 7 -5.79 -5.52 2.96
N ILE A 8 -4.77 -6.36 3.00
CA ILE A 8 -4.77 -7.59 3.80
C ILE A 8 -3.70 -7.42 4.87
N ALA A 9 -4.15 -7.09 6.07
CA ALA A 9 -3.28 -6.71 7.18
C ALA A 9 -3.48 -7.64 8.37
N SER A 10 -2.71 -7.40 9.43
CA SER A 10 -2.72 -8.20 10.66
C SER A 10 -2.76 -7.27 11.86
N ASP A 11 -3.37 -7.74 12.93
CA ASP A 11 -3.16 -7.14 14.24
C ASP A 11 -1.78 -7.58 14.76
N THR A 12 -1.03 -6.61 15.26
CA THR A 12 0.25 -6.82 15.94
C THR A 12 0.14 -6.26 17.36
N PRO A 13 1.08 -6.57 18.26
CA PRO A 13 1.12 -5.94 19.58
C PRO A 13 1.23 -4.41 19.56
N SER A 14 1.68 -3.81 18.44
CA SER A 14 1.99 -2.37 18.36
C SER A 14 1.03 -1.57 17.46
N TYR A 15 0.23 -2.24 16.62
CA TYR A 15 -0.75 -1.60 15.73
C TYR A 15 -1.79 -2.60 15.22
N THR A 16 -2.98 -2.12 14.89
CA THR A 16 -4.09 -2.93 14.36
C THR A 16 -4.06 -2.98 12.83
N ALA A 17 -4.84 -3.88 12.24
CA ALA A 17 -5.01 -4.00 10.79
C ALA A 17 -5.55 -2.71 10.13
N GLU A 18 -6.31 -1.91 10.88
CA GLU A 18 -6.86 -0.61 10.46
C GLU A 18 -5.88 0.55 10.64
N ASP A 19 -4.67 0.33 11.13
CA ASP A 19 -3.69 1.41 11.30
C ASP A 19 -3.34 2.03 9.94
N MET A 20 -3.60 3.33 9.84
CA MET A 20 -3.30 4.16 8.66
C MET A 20 -2.05 5.01 8.86
N ALA A 21 -1.39 4.92 10.02
CA ALA A 21 -0.19 5.69 10.31
C ALA A 21 1.06 5.21 9.55
N GLY A 22 0.99 4.10 8.79
CA GLY A 22 2.11 3.64 7.96
C GLY A 22 3.32 3.13 8.75
N LYS A 23 3.15 2.76 10.03
CA LYS A 23 4.25 2.36 10.93
C LYS A 23 5.04 1.15 10.41
N GLY A 24 4.34 0.16 9.86
CA GLY A 24 4.97 -1.04 9.31
C GLY A 24 5.93 -0.72 8.16
N ALA A 25 5.52 0.15 7.24
CA ALA A 25 6.37 0.59 6.13
C ALA A 25 7.53 1.48 6.60
N ALA A 26 7.32 2.30 7.61
CA ALA A 26 8.35 3.19 8.14
C ALA A 26 9.46 2.42 8.88
N SER A 27 9.16 1.29 9.53
CA SER A 27 10.13 0.58 10.38
C SER A 27 11.41 0.12 9.66
N GLY A 28 11.32 -0.26 8.39
CA GLY A 28 12.47 -0.73 7.60
C GLY A 28 12.54 -0.14 6.19
N GLY A 29 11.59 0.72 5.83
CA GLY A 29 11.33 1.08 4.45
C GLY A 29 10.62 -0.04 3.68
N ALA A 30 10.09 0.30 2.52
CA ALA A 30 9.53 -0.66 1.58
C ALA A 30 9.88 -0.24 0.14
N ARG A 31 9.13 -0.73 -0.86
CA ARG A 31 9.44 -0.43 -2.27
C ARG A 31 9.40 1.06 -2.59
N TRP A 32 8.45 1.79 -2.00
CA TRP A 32 8.15 3.18 -2.34
C TRP A 32 8.39 4.15 -1.18
N ASN A 33 9.15 3.76 -0.16
CA ASN A 33 9.53 4.66 0.93
C ASN A 33 10.83 4.19 1.61
N ASN A 34 11.59 5.14 2.13
CA ASN A 34 12.74 4.87 2.98
C ASN A 34 12.32 4.55 4.43
N ALA A 35 13.26 4.02 5.21
CA ALA A 35 13.06 3.86 6.64
C ALA A 35 12.80 5.22 7.30
N GLY A 36 11.88 5.26 8.26
CA GLY A 36 11.39 6.48 8.92
C GLY A 36 10.27 7.20 8.16
N GLU A 37 10.07 6.91 6.88
CA GLU A 37 9.01 7.55 6.09
C GLU A 37 7.69 6.79 6.24
N HIS A 38 6.68 7.47 6.77
CA HIS A 38 5.36 6.91 7.01
C HIS A 38 4.52 6.91 5.74
N VAL A 39 4.10 5.71 5.32
CA VAL A 39 3.22 5.53 4.17
C VAL A 39 2.33 4.30 4.38
N THR A 40 1.06 4.42 4.00
CA THR A 40 0.15 3.27 3.98
C THR A 40 -0.03 2.76 2.56
N TYR A 41 0.21 1.46 2.36
CA TYR A 41 0.01 0.77 1.09
C TYR A 41 -1.38 0.16 1.03
N ALA A 42 -2.07 0.37 -0.09
CA ALA A 42 -3.32 -0.28 -0.44
C ALA A 42 -3.30 -0.74 -1.91
N ALA A 43 -4.20 -1.63 -2.27
CA ALA A 43 -4.40 -2.10 -3.63
C ALA A 43 -5.76 -1.65 -4.17
N THR A 44 -5.86 -1.50 -5.49
CA THR A 44 -7.12 -1.18 -6.18
C THR A 44 -8.11 -2.35 -6.19
N SER A 45 -7.63 -3.59 -6.00
CA SER A 45 -8.45 -4.79 -5.95
C SER A 45 -8.10 -5.68 -4.74
N ILE A 46 -9.07 -6.48 -4.28
CA ILE A 46 -8.82 -7.49 -3.23
C ILE A 46 -7.83 -8.55 -3.72
N SER A 47 -7.94 -8.93 -5.00
CA SER A 47 -7.05 -9.91 -5.64
C SER A 47 -5.60 -9.45 -5.64
N LEU A 48 -5.35 -8.17 -5.97
CA LEU A 48 -4.01 -7.61 -5.93
C LEU A 48 -3.47 -7.50 -4.50
N ALA A 49 -4.30 -7.06 -3.55
CA ALA A 49 -3.91 -7.06 -2.13
C ALA A 49 -3.45 -8.46 -1.68
N ALA A 50 -4.11 -9.51 -2.17
CA ALA A 50 -3.76 -10.90 -1.87
C ALA A 50 -2.42 -11.30 -2.49
N TRP A 51 -2.19 -10.94 -3.75
CA TRP A 51 -0.92 -11.20 -4.43
C TRP A 51 0.27 -10.47 -3.78
N GLU A 52 0.13 -9.18 -3.50
CA GLU A 52 1.16 -8.36 -2.84
C GLU A 52 1.52 -8.92 -1.46
N THR A 53 0.49 -9.21 -0.66
CA THR A 53 0.68 -9.76 0.68
C THR A 53 1.37 -11.13 0.60
N ARG A 54 0.97 -12.00 -0.33
CA ARG A 54 1.57 -13.33 -0.50
C ARG A 54 3.03 -13.26 -0.97
N ALA A 55 3.35 -12.41 -1.93
CA ALA A 55 4.71 -12.28 -2.46
C ALA A 55 5.70 -11.81 -1.39
N HIS A 56 5.26 -11.00 -0.42
CA HIS A 56 6.07 -10.66 0.74
C HIS A 56 6.40 -11.86 1.64
N PHE A 57 5.51 -12.86 1.80
CA PHE A 57 5.75 -14.04 2.63
C PHE A 57 6.53 -15.16 1.93
N ALA A 58 6.45 -15.25 0.60
CA ALA A 58 7.22 -16.22 -0.20
C ALA A 58 8.75 -16.09 0.01
N ARG A 59 9.22 -14.99 0.59
CA ARG A 59 10.62 -14.75 0.97
C ARG A 59 11.08 -15.47 2.26
N GLY A 60 10.27 -16.38 2.85
CA GLY A 60 10.76 -17.31 3.88
C GLY A 60 9.90 -17.50 5.13
N ALA A 61 8.62 -17.09 5.12
CA ALA A 61 7.73 -17.27 6.27
C ALA A 61 6.48 -18.10 5.90
N MET A 62 6.03 -18.96 6.83
CA MET A 62 4.73 -19.62 6.72
C MET A 62 3.63 -18.57 6.51
N LEU A 63 2.68 -18.87 5.61
CA LEU A 63 1.51 -18.02 5.38
C LEU A 63 0.84 -17.73 6.74
N PRO A 64 0.81 -16.47 7.16
CA PRO A 64 0.35 -16.14 8.47
C PRO A 64 -1.18 -16.23 8.53
N TRP A 65 -1.68 -17.12 9.38
CA TRP A 65 -3.09 -17.53 9.46
C TRP A 65 -4.06 -16.43 9.92
N ASN A 66 -3.54 -15.37 10.55
CA ASN A 66 -4.33 -14.25 11.09
C ASN A 66 -4.25 -13.05 10.16
N ARG A 67 -5.09 -13.03 9.12
CA ARG A 67 -5.22 -11.89 8.22
C ARG A 67 -6.63 -11.35 8.21
N ILE A 68 -6.72 -10.05 8.02
CA ILE A 68 -7.96 -9.29 8.01
C ILE A 68 -8.03 -8.56 6.68
N LEU A 69 -9.15 -8.72 5.99
CA LEU A 69 -9.50 -7.90 4.85
C LEU A 69 -9.98 -6.55 5.38
N VAL A 70 -9.32 -5.51 4.90
CA VAL A 70 -9.56 -4.13 5.30
C VAL A 70 -9.95 -3.33 4.06
N ARG A 71 -11.06 -2.61 4.15
CA ARG A 71 -11.53 -1.69 3.13
C ARG A 71 -11.13 -0.28 3.54
N ILE A 72 -10.62 0.48 2.59
CA ILE A 72 -10.32 1.90 2.72
C ILE A 72 -11.27 2.64 1.80
N ASP A 73 -12.06 3.53 2.40
CA ASP A 73 -13.07 4.32 1.72
C ASP A 73 -12.49 5.71 1.44
N VAL A 74 -12.19 5.97 0.17
CA VAL A 74 -11.59 7.21 -0.31
C VAL A 74 -12.68 8.08 -0.94
N PRO A 75 -12.92 9.31 -0.44
CA PRO A 75 -13.84 10.24 -1.09
C PRO A 75 -13.41 10.56 -2.52
N ASP A 76 -14.37 10.69 -3.44
CA ASP A 76 -14.07 10.98 -4.86
C ASP A 76 -13.21 12.23 -5.05
N VAL A 77 -13.37 13.25 -4.20
CA VAL A 77 -12.56 14.48 -4.26
C VAL A 77 -11.08 14.21 -3.97
N VAL A 78 -10.78 13.33 -3.01
CA VAL A 78 -9.42 12.91 -2.69
C VAL A 78 -8.87 12.01 -3.79
N TRP A 79 -9.71 11.11 -4.32
CA TRP A 79 -9.34 10.26 -5.44
C TRP A 79 -9.05 11.07 -6.72
N ALA A 80 -9.83 12.10 -7.00
CA ALA A 80 -9.63 12.97 -8.16
C ALA A 80 -8.31 13.76 -8.07
N ALA A 81 -7.89 14.13 -6.86
CA ALA A 81 -6.63 14.83 -6.60
C ALA A 81 -5.38 13.91 -6.54
N ARG A 82 -5.55 12.60 -6.75
CA ARG A 82 -4.42 11.65 -6.70
C ARG A 82 -3.40 11.95 -7.80
N ILE A 83 -2.13 11.71 -7.51
CA ILE A 83 -1.07 11.70 -8.52
C ILE A 83 -0.94 10.28 -9.06
N VAL A 84 -0.83 10.13 -10.37
CA VAL A 84 -0.57 8.84 -11.03
C VAL A 84 0.85 8.86 -11.57
N THR A 85 1.64 7.85 -11.20
CA THR A 85 3.00 7.75 -11.73
C THR A 85 2.99 7.55 -13.25
N PRO A 86 3.87 8.25 -14.00
CA PRO A 86 3.93 8.10 -15.45
C PRO A 86 4.48 6.72 -15.82
N ARG A 87 3.91 6.12 -16.86
CA ARG A 87 4.38 4.86 -17.44
C ARG A 87 5.05 5.13 -18.81
N PRO A 88 6.26 4.60 -19.07
CA PRO A 88 7.07 3.77 -18.18
C PRO A 88 7.74 4.58 -17.06
N LEU A 89 7.92 3.93 -15.90
CA LEU A 89 8.72 4.45 -14.80
C LEU A 89 10.23 4.35 -15.10
N PRO A 90 11.09 5.09 -14.36
CA PRO A 90 12.53 5.00 -14.52
C PRO A 90 13.05 3.56 -14.42
N VAL A 91 14.01 3.22 -15.28
CA VAL A 91 14.63 1.90 -15.31
C VAL A 91 15.14 1.52 -13.91
N GLY A 92 14.75 0.33 -13.44
CA GLY A 92 15.14 -0.17 -12.12
C GLY A 92 14.04 -0.11 -11.05
N TRP A 93 12.89 0.54 -11.31
CA TRP A 93 11.78 0.64 -10.34
C TRP A 93 11.23 -0.73 -9.89
N ASN A 94 11.27 -1.72 -10.79
CA ASN A 94 10.73 -3.06 -10.60
C ASN A 94 11.77 -4.12 -10.19
N VAL A 95 13.00 -3.71 -9.84
CA VAL A 95 14.04 -4.65 -9.39
C VAL A 95 13.62 -5.32 -8.08
N VAL A 96 14.07 -6.57 -7.89
CA VAL A 96 13.76 -7.45 -6.77
C VAL A 96 15.09 -8.02 -6.22
N PRO A 97 15.50 -7.73 -4.97
CA PRO A 97 14.83 -6.86 -3.99
C PRO A 97 14.77 -5.39 -4.45
N GLU A 98 13.84 -4.64 -3.85
CA GLU A 98 13.56 -3.26 -4.21
C GLU A 98 14.82 -2.37 -4.13
N GLY A 99 15.07 -1.63 -5.20
CA GLY A 99 16.21 -0.73 -5.33
C GLY A 99 15.89 0.72 -4.93
N MET A 100 16.91 1.58 -4.97
CA MET A 100 16.76 3.01 -4.65
C MET A 100 15.79 3.74 -5.59
N VAL A 101 15.65 3.30 -6.85
CA VAL A 101 14.83 3.99 -7.87
C VAL A 101 13.39 4.17 -7.43
N SER A 102 12.71 3.09 -7.01
CA SER A 102 11.31 3.17 -6.57
C SER A 102 11.16 3.91 -5.24
N ARG A 103 12.14 3.76 -4.33
CA ARG A 103 12.16 4.49 -3.06
C ARG A 103 12.26 5.99 -3.28
N SER A 104 13.18 6.44 -4.13
CA SER A 104 13.35 7.87 -4.46
C SER A 104 12.08 8.49 -5.04
N VAL A 105 11.34 7.77 -5.88
CA VAL A 105 10.06 8.28 -6.42
C VAL A 105 9.05 8.52 -5.30
N GLY A 106 8.85 7.54 -4.41
CA GLY A 106 7.88 7.68 -3.33
C GLY A 106 8.33 8.66 -2.24
N SER A 107 9.61 8.69 -1.88
CA SER A 107 10.17 9.68 -0.93
C SER A 107 10.04 11.10 -1.46
N ALA A 108 10.30 11.34 -2.75
CA ALA A 108 10.10 12.65 -3.35
C ALA A 108 8.63 13.10 -3.30
N TRP A 109 7.70 12.18 -3.53
CA TRP A 109 6.27 12.46 -3.38
C TRP A 109 5.86 12.74 -1.92
N LEU A 110 6.35 11.94 -0.96
CA LEU A 110 6.08 12.15 0.46
C LEU A 110 6.60 13.51 0.95
N ALA A 111 7.84 13.86 0.58
CA ALA A 111 8.46 15.14 0.91
C ALA A 111 7.76 16.33 0.25
N GLY A 112 7.29 16.16 -1.00
CA GLY A 112 6.56 17.19 -1.72
C GLY A 112 5.16 17.44 -1.18
N GLY A 113 4.50 16.43 -0.62
CA GLY A 113 3.19 16.56 0.02
C GLY A 113 2.09 17.11 -0.90
N ALA A 114 2.23 16.92 -2.22
CA ALA A 114 1.33 17.53 -3.22
C ALA A 114 -0.04 16.83 -3.34
N SER A 115 -0.16 15.60 -2.84
CA SER A 115 -1.41 14.85 -2.79
C SER A 115 -1.41 13.87 -1.62
N ALA A 116 -2.60 13.49 -1.13
CA ALA A 116 -2.73 12.41 -0.15
C ALA A 116 -2.48 11.02 -0.76
N LEU A 117 -2.66 10.89 -2.08
CA LEU A 117 -2.62 9.61 -2.79
C LEU A 117 -1.61 9.64 -3.94
N LEU A 118 -0.80 8.59 -4.03
CA LEU A 118 0.04 8.28 -5.20
C LEU A 118 -0.32 6.90 -5.74
N VAL A 119 -0.69 6.84 -7.01
CA VAL A 119 -0.95 5.59 -7.73
C VAL A 119 0.34 5.10 -8.38
N VAL A 120 0.70 3.86 -8.08
CA VAL A 120 1.93 3.20 -8.54
C VAL A 120 1.61 1.82 -9.10
N PRO A 121 2.30 1.37 -10.16
CA PRO A 121 2.10 0.01 -10.66
C PRO A 121 2.50 -1.02 -9.60
N SER A 122 1.78 -2.14 -9.59
CA SER A 122 2.27 -3.33 -8.91
C SER A 122 3.47 -3.91 -9.65
N VAL A 123 4.45 -4.39 -8.90
CA VAL A 123 5.59 -5.14 -9.48
C VAL A 123 5.21 -6.58 -9.84
N ILE A 124 4.10 -7.07 -9.30
CA ILE A 124 3.63 -8.45 -9.48
C ILE A 124 2.74 -8.53 -10.73
N ILE A 125 1.80 -7.59 -10.85
CA ILE A 125 0.88 -7.49 -11.99
C ILE A 125 0.97 -6.06 -12.50
N ASN A 126 1.82 -5.83 -13.50
CA ASN A 126 2.15 -4.48 -13.97
C ASN A 126 0.91 -3.71 -14.45
N GLU A 127 -0.11 -4.39 -14.95
CA GLU A 127 -1.36 -3.83 -15.44
C GLU A 127 -2.27 -3.30 -14.32
N GLU A 128 -2.07 -3.73 -13.07
CA GLU A 128 -2.83 -3.26 -11.91
C GLU A 128 -2.02 -2.28 -11.05
N ASP A 129 -2.74 -1.46 -10.29
CA ASP A 129 -2.16 -0.39 -9.48
C ASP A 129 -2.32 -0.64 -7.97
N ASN A 130 -1.24 -0.34 -7.25
CA ASN A 130 -1.25 -0.03 -5.84
C ASN A 130 -1.44 1.47 -5.62
N VAL A 131 -1.88 1.82 -4.42
CA VAL A 131 -2.08 3.21 -3.99
C VAL A 131 -1.34 3.41 -2.69
N LEU A 132 -0.46 4.41 -2.68
CA LEU A 132 0.22 4.90 -1.50
C LEU A 132 -0.60 6.02 -0.89
N ILE A 133 -0.72 6.02 0.42
CA ILE A 133 -1.48 7.01 1.19
C ILE A 133 -0.49 7.69 2.14
N ASN A 134 -0.36 9.01 2.01
CA ASN A 134 0.50 9.84 2.86
C ASN A 134 -0.27 10.22 4.13
N PRO A 135 0.04 9.65 5.31
CA PRO A 135 -0.71 9.94 6.53
C PRO A 135 -0.51 11.38 7.04
N ALA A 136 0.55 12.06 6.60
CA ALA A 136 0.85 13.43 6.98
C ALA A 136 0.10 14.48 6.12
N HIS A 137 -0.53 14.07 5.01
CA HIS A 137 -1.28 14.98 4.16
C HIS A 137 -2.65 15.32 4.80
N PRO A 138 -3.10 16.59 4.82
CA PRO A 138 -4.38 16.98 5.43
C PRO A 138 -5.58 16.17 4.94
N ASP A 139 -5.69 15.95 3.63
CA ASP A 139 -6.80 15.19 3.03
C ASP A 139 -6.84 13.71 3.44
N ALA A 140 -5.75 13.16 4.01
CA ALA A 140 -5.77 11.79 4.54
C ALA A 140 -6.76 11.64 5.70
N ALA A 141 -7.08 12.73 6.41
CA ALA A 141 -8.09 12.74 7.47
C ALA A 141 -9.52 12.47 6.96
N LEU A 142 -9.76 12.64 5.66
CA LEU A 142 -11.06 12.36 5.03
C LEU A 142 -11.23 10.87 4.66
N ILE A 143 -10.13 10.10 4.67
CA ILE A 143 -10.13 8.69 4.32
C ILE A 143 -10.58 7.89 5.52
N THR A 144 -11.54 6.98 5.32
CA THR A 144 -12.04 6.11 6.39
C THR A 144 -11.64 4.66 6.14
N ILE A 145 -11.62 3.86 7.20
CA ILE A 145 -11.13 2.49 7.17
C ILE A 145 -12.09 1.57 7.92
N ALA A 146 -12.34 0.40 7.36
CA ALA A 146 -13.21 -0.60 7.94
C ALA A 146 -12.57 -1.98 7.89
N ARG A 147 -12.54 -2.65 9.04
CA ARG A 147 -12.34 -4.10 9.12
C ARG A 147 -13.58 -4.78 8.56
N VAL A 148 -13.39 -5.58 7.50
CA VAL A 148 -14.49 -6.24 6.81
C VAL A 148 -14.71 -7.64 7.35
N ARG A 149 -13.67 -8.47 7.29
CA ARG A 149 -13.72 -9.88 7.72
C ARG A 149 -12.34 -10.48 7.84
N ARG A 150 -12.26 -11.66 8.44
CA ARG A 150 -11.07 -12.52 8.33
C ARG A 150 -10.80 -12.84 6.85
N PHE A 151 -9.55 -12.70 6.45
CA PHE A 151 -9.05 -13.11 5.13
C PHE A 151 -8.31 -14.44 5.28
N VAL A 152 -8.69 -15.41 4.46
CA VAL A 152 -8.13 -16.77 4.49
C VAL A 152 -7.62 -17.05 3.09
N TYR A 153 -6.34 -17.37 2.97
CA TYR A 153 -5.80 -17.94 1.74
C TYR A 153 -6.26 -19.39 1.65
N ASP A 154 -6.90 -19.73 0.54
CA ASP A 154 -7.25 -21.12 0.27
C ASP A 154 -5.97 -21.91 0.04
N HIS A 155 -5.77 -22.97 0.81
CA HIS A 155 -4.59 -23.84 0.76
C HIS A 155 -4.29 -24.45 -0.63
N ARG A 156 -5.28 -24.47 -1.53
CA ARG A 156 -5.12 -24.96 -2.90
C ARG A 156 -4.40 -23.97 -3.81
N VAL A 157 -4.35 -22.68 -3.42
CA VAL A 157 -3.70 -21.61 -4.18
C VAL A 157 -2.57 -21.02 -3.38
#